data_AF-A0A1M7QT13-F1
#
_entry.id   AF-A0A1M7QT13-F1
#
_cell.length_a   1.000
_cell.length_b   1.000
_cell.length_c   1.000
_cell.angle_alpha   90.00
_cell.angle_beta   90.00
_cell.angle_gamma   90.00
#
_symmetry.space_group_name_H-M   'P 1'
#
loop_
_entity.id
_entity.type
_entity.pdbx_description
1 polymer ?
#
loop_
_entity_poly.entity_id
_entity_poly.type
_entity_poly.pdbx_seq_one_letter_code
_entity_poly.pdbx_strand_id
1 'polypeptide(L)'
;MKKLLLFSSLALLASCSARESEKAASENILGNFSFSVDTLIVDVGEEIFMPGAYDMFELSEDGNRLFTYFEPELEVHEIDLNAIKLLKRHKFEKDGPNE
;
A
#
# COMPACT_ATOMS: atom_id res chain seq x y z
N MET A 1 -12.37 60.45 -23.58
CA MET A 1 -11.91 59.46 -22.56
C MET A 1 -13.03 58.94 -21.65
N LYS A 2 -14.00 59.75 -21.21
CA LYS A 2 -15.13 59.28 -20.35
C LYS A 2 -16.02 58.19 -20.97
N LYS A 3 -16.24 58.23 -22.30
CA LYS A 3 -17.04 57.22 -23.02
C LYS A 3 -16.33 55.86 -23.11
N LEU A 4 -15.00 55.82 -23.23
CA LEU A 4 -14.24 54.56 -23.23
C LEU A 4 -14.26 53.87 -21.87
N LEU A 5 -14.22 54.65 -20.79
CA LEU A 5 -14.35 54.11 -19.42
C LEU A 5 -15.71 53.44 -19.21
N LEU A 6 -16.78 54.00 -19.79
CA LEU A 6 -18.14 53.43 -19.73
C LEU A 6 -18.25 52.09 -20.48
N PHE A 7 -17.66 51.98 -21.67
CA PHE A 7 -17.66 50.73 -22.43
C PHE A 7 -16.80 49.64 -21.78
N SER A 8 -15.67 50.01 -21.18
CA SER A 8 -14.81 49.08 -20.43
C SER A 8 -15.51 48.53 -19.18
N SER A 9 -16.24 49.37 -18.45
CA SER A 9 -17.01 48.93 -17.28
C SER A 9 -18.22 48.07 -17.63
N LEU A 10 -18.85 48.28 -18.79
CA LEU A 10 -19.94 47.43 -19.26
C LEU A 10 -19.47 46.03 -19.70
N ALA A 11 -18.26 45.92 -20.26
CA ALA A 11 -17.66 44.63 -20.61
C ALA A 11 -17.32 43.79 -19.37
N LEU A 12 -16.92 44.42 -18.27
CA LEU A 12 -16.68 43.74 -16.98
C LEU A 12 -17.96 43.17 -16.37
N LEU A 13 -19.12 43.83 -16.59
CA LEU A 13 -20.42 43.36 -16.11
C LEU A 13 -20.96 42.18 -16.93
N ALA A 14 -20.64 42.10 -18.22
CA ALA A 14 -21.07 40.99 -19.10
C ALA A 14 -20.32 39.67 -18.83
N SER A 15 -19.14 39.72 -18.20
CA SER A 15 -18.36 38.53 -17.81
C SER A 15 -18.99 37.73 -16.66
N CYS A 16 -19.97 38.31 -15.96
CA CYS A 16 -20.68 37.67 -14.85
C CYS A 16 -22.07 37.14 -15.27
N SER A 17 -22.29 36.94 -16.58
CA SER A 17 -23.41 36.08 -17.01
C SER A 17 -23.08 34.66 -16.52
N ALA A 18 -23.77 34.25 -15.47
CA ALA A 18 -23.74 32.90 -14.97
C ALA A 18 -24.13 31.98 -16.14
N ARG A 19 -23.13 31.36 -16.76
CA ARG A 19 -23.37 30.09 -17.42
C ARG A 19 -23.84 29.20 -16.30
N GLU A 20 -25.08 28.73 -16.36
CA GLU A 20 -25.45 27.55 -15.59
C GLU A 20 -24.37 26.53 -15.94
N SER A 21 -23.42 26.32 -15.02
CA SER A 21 -22.59 25.14 -15.12
C SER A 21 -23.63 24.05 -15.04
N GLU A 22 -23.88 23.36 -16.15
CA GLU A 22 -24.47 22.04 -16.10
C GLU A 22 -23.81 21.39 -14.89
N LYS A 23 -24.62 21.08 -13.88
CA LYS A 23 -24.15 20.30 -12.76
C LYS A 23 -23.73 18.99 -13.43
N ALA A 24 -22.49 18.93 -13.90
CA ALA A 24 -21.77 17.71 -14.08
C ALA A 24 -21.88 17.10 -12.71
N ALA A 25 -22.85 16.20 -12.55
CA ALA A 25 -22.95 15.37 -11.39
C ALA A 25 -21.56 14.78 -11.31
N SER A 26 -20.80 15.26 -10.33
CA SER A 26 -19.52 14.70 -9.94
C SER A 26 -19.88 13.30 -9.44
N GLU A 27 -20.19 12.38 -10.36
CA GLU A 27 -20.46 10.99 -10.05
C GLU A 27 -19.21 10.50 -9.34
N ASN A 28 -19.37 10.16 -8.06
CA ASN A 28 -18.29 9.64 -7.25
C ASN A 28 -17.87 8.31 -7.88
N ILE A 29 -16.78 8.32 -8.65
CA ILE A 29 -16.23 7.14 -9.33
C ILE A 29 -15.81 6.02 -8.36
N LEU A 30 -15.69 6.34 -7.07
CA LEU A 30 -15.40 5.39 -6.00
C LEU A 30 -16.65 5.02 -5.18
N GLY A 31 -17.84 5.45 -5.58
CA GLY A 31 -19.09 5.22 -4.83
C GLY A 31 -19.38 3.74 -4.56
N ASN A 32 -18.82 2.84 -5.37
CA ASN A 32 -18.92 1.39 -5.22
C ASN A 32 -17.56 0.70 -4.98
N PHE A 33 -16.51 1.45 -4.64
CA PHE A 33 -15.21 0.86 -4.32
C PHE A 33 -15.31 0.13 -2.98
N SER A 34 -14.99 -1.16 -2.97
CA SER A 34 -14.84 -1.96 -1.75
C SER A 34 -13.56 -2.77 -1.85
N PHE A 35 -12.88 -2.93 -0.73
CA PHE A 35 -11.71 -3.80 -0.60
C PHE A 35 -11.84 -4.60 0.70
N SER A 36 -11.27 -5.79 0.69
CA SER A 36 -11.12 -6.63 1.87
C SER A 36 -9.64 -6.93 2.04
N VAL A 37 -9.16 -6.87 3.28
CA VAL A 37 -7.82 -7.30 3.64
C VAL A 37 -7.95 -8.56 4.47
N ASP A 38 -7.25 -9.61 4.07
CA ASP A 38 -7.09 -10.82 4.87
C ASP A 38 -5.70 -10.78 5.52
N THR A 39 -5.66 -10.77 6.84
CA THR A 39 -4.42 -10.71 7.62
C THR A 39 -4.40 -11.90 8.56
N LEU A 40 -3.28 -12.64 8.55
CA LEU A 40 -3.05 -13.76 9.44
C LEU A 40 -2.04 -13.36 10.52
N ILE A 41 -2.23 -13.91 11.73
CA ILE A 41 -1.28 -13.77 12.84
C ILE A 41 -0.52 -15.09 12.95
N VAL A 42 0.78 -15.05 12.70
CA VAL A 42 1.66 -16.22 12.84
C VAL A 42 2.02 -16.42 14.31
N ASP A 43 1.83 -17.64 14.81
CA ASP A 43 2.31 -18.04 16.13
C ASP A 43 3.82 -18.30 16.07
N VAL A 44 4.59 -17.47 16.78
CA VAL A 44 6.06 -17.52 16.83
C VAL A 44 6.59 -18.18 18.11
N GLY A 45 5.69 -18.67 18.99
CA GLY A 45 6.08 -19.23 20.28
C GLY A 45 6.78 -18.20 21.18
N GLU A 46 7.97 -18.56 21.68
CA GLU A 46 8.79 -17.72 22.57
C GLU A 46 9.81 -16.83 21.82
N GLU A 47 9.81 -16.87 20.48
CA GLU A 47 10.71 -16.07 19.66
C GLU A 47 10.32 -14.59 19.73
N ILE A 48 11.34 -13.72 19.81
CA ILE A 48 11.14 -12.27 19.84
C ILE A 48 11.94 -11.66 18.69
N PHE A 49 11.22 -11.15 17.71
CA PHE A 49 11.72 -10.29 16.64
C PHE A 49 10.61 -9.31 16.24
N MET A 50 10.98 -8.21 15.60
CA MET A 50 10.02 -7.26 15.08
C MET A 50 9.82 -7.57 13.59
N PRO A 51 8.77 -8.33 13.21
CA PRO A 51 8.51 -8.58 11.80
C PRO A 51 8.29 -7.23 11.10
N GLY A 52 9.22 -6.89 10.21
CA GLY A 52 9.08 -5.75 9.32
C GLY A 52 8.12 -6.09 8.17
N ALA A 53 8.15 -5.28 7.12
CA ALA A 53 7.57 -5.68 5.85
C ALA A 53 8.47 -6.75 5.23
N TYR A 54 8.05 -8.02 5.27
CA TYR A 54 8.66 -9.05 4.44
C TYR A 54 8.49 -8.67 2.97
N ASP A 55 9.60 -8.44 2.25
CA ASP A 55 9.56 -8.08 0.83
C ASP A 55 9.85 -9.28 -0.08
N MET A 56 10.75 -10.17 0.35
CA MET A 56 11.19 -11.36 -0.37
C MET A 56 10.68 -12.62 0.33
N PHE A 57 9.96 -13.44 -0.43
CA PHE A 57 9.49 -14.73 0.01
C PHE A 57 9.48 -15.74 -1.14
N GLU A 58 9.49 -17.02 -0.78
CA GLU A 58 9.33 -18.14 -1.69
C GLU A 58 8.49 -19.23 -1.00
N LEU A 59 7.76 -20.03 -1.79
CA LEU A 59 7.00 -21.16 -1.28
C LEU A 59 7.78 -22.47 -1.45
N SER A 60 7.54 -23.44 -0.56
CA SER A 60 7.94 -24.82 -0.84
C SER A 60 7.26 -25.35 -2.09
N GLU A 61 7.82 -26.40 -2.70
CA GLU A 61 7.26 -27.04 -3.91
C GLU A 61 5.81 -27.52 -3.72
N ASP A 62 5.46 -27.95 -2.51
CA ASP A 62 4.11 -28.36 -2.14
C ASP A 62 3.20 -27.19 -1.70
N GLY A 63 3.73 -25.97 -1.63
CA GLY A 63 3.02 -24.75 -1.23
C GLY A 63 2.66 -24.66 0.25
N ASN A 64 3.08 -25.62 1.08
CA ASN A 64 2.70 -25.68 2.49
C ASN A 64 3.59 -24.84 3.42
N ARG A 65 4.73 -24.36 2.92
CA ARG A 65 5.69 -23.59 3.69
C ARG A 65 6.03 -22.29 2.99
N LEU A 66 6.15 -21.24 3.79
CA LEU A 66 6.63 -19.93 3.37
C LEU A 66 8.04 -19.73 3.92
N PHE A 67 8.96 -19.39 3.04
CA PHE A 67 10.31 -18.95 3.39
C PHE A 67 10.42 -17.47 3.12
N THR A 68 10.73 -16.67 4.13
CA THR A 68 10.88 -15.22 3.96
C THR A 68 12.16 -14.72 4.59
N TYR A 69 12.85 -13.84 3.86
CA TYR A 69 14.10 -13.26 4.33
C TYR A 69 13.84 -12.13 5.31
N PHE A 70 14.52 -12.19 6.46
CA PHE A 70 14.51 -11.18 7.49
C PHE A 70 15.88 -10.51 7.54
N GLU A 71 15.98 -9.40 6.80
CA GLU A 71 17.23 -8.63 6.66
C GLU A 71 17.83 -8.14 7.98
N PRO A 72 17.06 -7.68 8.99
CA PRO A 72 17.62 -7.14 10.23
C PRO A 72 18.53 -8.11 10.99
N GLU A 73 18.32 -9.42 10.87
CA GLU A 73 19.13 -10.46 11.53
C GLU A 73 19.84 -11.40 10.55
N LEU A 74 19.83 -11.10 9.24
CA LEU A 74 20.39 -11.96 8.19
C LEU A 74 19.91 -13.41 8.34
N GLU A 75 18.59 -13.62 8.32
CA GLU A 75 18.02 -14.96 8.50
C GLU A 75 16.83 -15.21 7.57
N VAL A 76 16.47 -16.48 7.37
CA VAL A 76 15.21 -16.86 6.72
C VAL A 76 14.27 -17.46 7.74
N HIS A 77 13.04 -16.95 7.78
CA HIS A 77 11.96 -17.55 8.55
C HIS A 77 11.23 -18.58 7.69
N GLU A 78 11.11 -19.78 8.22
CA GLU A 78 10.30 -20.86 7.66
C GLU A 78 9.00 -20.95 8.45
N ILE A 79 7.87 -20.74 7.78
CA ILE A 79 6.53 -20.70 8.36
C ILE A 79 5.68 -21.82 7.75
N ASP A 80 5.00 -22.59 8.59
CA ASP A 80 3.97 -23.55 8.18
C ASP A 80 2.68 -22.80 7.88
N LEU A 81 2.18 -22.91 6.65
CA LEU A 81 0.97 -22.24 6.19
C LEU A 81 -0.33 -22.98 6.55
N ASN A 82 -0.25 -24.25 6.95
CA ASN A 82 -1.42 -25.00 7.43
C ASN A 82 -1.66 -24.74 8.93
N ALA A 83 -0.58 -24.72 9.71
CA ALA A 83 -0.65 -24.48 11.14
C ALA A 83 -0.53 -23.00 11.52
N ILE A 84 -0.14 -22.14 10.58
CA ILE A 84 0.13 -20.70 10.76
C ILE A 84 1.12 -20.47 11.91
N LYS A 85 2.26 -21.17 11.82
CA LYS A 85 3.29 -21.22 12.86
C LYS A 85 4.68 -21.03 12.29
N LEU A 86 5.52 -20.28 12.99
CA LEU A 86 6.95 -20.24 12.73
C LEU A 86 7.56 -21.60 13.07
N LEU A 87 8.13 -22.27 12.07
CA LEU A 87 8.82 -23.54 12.27
C LEU A 87 10.28 -23.34 12.65
N LYS A 88 10.96 -22.42 11.97
CA LYS A 88 12.40 -22.24 12.15
C LYS A 88 12.90 -20.87 11.70
N ARG A 89 13.94 -20.39 12.38
CA ARG A 89 14.79 -19.26 11.98
C ARG A 89 16.12 -19.81 11.47
N HIS A 90 16.39 -19.64 10.19
CA HIS A 90 17.63 -20.06 9.53
C HIS A 90 18.59 -18.88 9.51
N LYS A 91 19.41 -18.76 10.56
CA LYS A 91 20.40 -17.68 10.68
C LYS A 91 21.57 -17.92 9.72
N PHE A 92 22.00 -16.87 9.05
CA PHE A 92 23.20 -16.87 8.22
C PHE A 92 24.31 -16.09 8.91
N GLU A 93 25.54 -16.54 8.71
CA GLU A 93 26.72 -15.76 9.04
C GLU A 93 26.91 -14.70 7.97
N LYS A 94 27.36 -13.51 8.39
CA LYS A 94 27.58 -12.38 7.48
C LYS A 94 28.56 -12.72 6.36
N ASP A 95 29.56 -13.53 6.68
CA ASP A 95 30.65 -13.89 5.77
C ASP A 95 30.34 -15.17 4.96
N GLY A 96 29.19 -15.81 5.22
CA GLY A 96 28.70 -16.98 4.50
C GLY A 96 29.02 -18.30 5.20
N PRO A 97 28.50 -19.43 4.67
CA PRO A 97 28.69 -20.73 5.29
C PRO A 97 30.17 -21.16 5.22
N ASN A 98 30.75 -21.48 6.39
CA ASN A 98 32.12 -22.00 6.64
C ASN A 98 33.26 -20.97 6.80
N GLU A 99 33.01 -19.83 7.44
CA GLU A 99 34.11 -19.01 7.99
C GLU A 99 34.53 -19.47 9.41
#